data_AF-A0AAD6D1U8-F1
#
_entry.id   AF-A0AAD6D1U8-F1
#
_cell.length_a   1.000
_cell.length_b   1.000
_cell.length_c   1.000
_cell.angle_alpha   90.00
_cell.angle_beta   90.00
_cell.angle_gamma   90.00
#
_symmetry.space_group_name_H-M   'P 1'
#
loop_
_entity.id
_entity.type
_entity.pdbx_description
1 polymer ?
#
loop_
_entity_poly.entity_id
_entity_poly.type
_entity_poly.pdbx_seq_one_letter_code
_entity_poly.pdbx_strand_id
1 'polypeptide(L)'
;MSDHNEDLAATKTEGFKVGEKKTLEEYQELDKDDEAMVRWKASLGLNAGNPIGKAGDPKCLIKSLALRVEGRDDVKIELSSPEAVQELKNKPFTIKEGAKFHIQVVFQVNHDVLSGLKYLQVVKRKGIRVSKDEEMLGSFAPNTDQKPVYTKEFAEEEAPSGMLARGSYNAVSRFLDDDDHTHLMFEWAFQITKEW
;
A
#
# COMPACT_ATOMS: atom_id res chain seq x y z
N MET A 1 -1.28 -23.83 9.81
CA MET A 1 -1.88 -22.98 8.77
C MET A 1 -2.48 -21.79 9.51
N SER A 2 -1.92 -20.61 9.31
CA SER A 2 -2.06 -19.48 10.24
C SER A 2 -3.42 -18.78 10.15
N ASP A 3 -4.04 -18.54 11.30
CA ASP A 3 -5.29 -17.80 11.59
C ASP A 3 -5.35 -16.33 11.06
N HIS A 4 -4.43 -15.92 10.18
CA HIS A 4 -4.39 -14.56 9.64
C HIS A 4 -5.30 -14.36 8.44
N ASN A 5 -5.67 -15.44 7.75
CA ASN A 5 -6.30 -15.33 6.43
C ASN A 5 -7.76 -14.81 6.50
N GLU A 6 -8.51 -15.16 7.55
CA GLU A 6 -9.86 -14.62 7.75
C GLU A 6 -9.84 -13.14 8.16
N ASP A 7 -8.85 -12.73 8.95
CA ASP A 7 -8.72 -11.34 9.40
C ASP A 7 -8.36 -10.38 8.25
N LEU A 8 -7.63 -10.85 7.23
CA LEU A 8 -7.11 -10.08 6.10
C LEU A 8 -8.00 -10.13 4.83
N ALA A 9 -9.27 -10.48 4.98
CA ALA A 9 -10.25 -10.34 3.90
C ALA A 9 -10.61 -8.86 3.71
N ALA A 10 -10.50 -8.35 2.48
CA ALA A 10 -10.94 -7.00 2.13
C ALA A 10 -12.46 -6.89 2.16
N THR A 11 -12.93 -5.73 2.61
CA THR A 11 -14.35 -5.42 2.66
C THR A 11 -14.84 -5.22 1.22
N LYS A 12 -15.98 -5.85 0.89
CA LYS A 12 -16.62 -5.65 -0.41
C LYS A 12 -17.61 -4.51 -0.30
N THR A 13 -17.42 -3.46 -1.10
CA THR A 13 -18.40 -2.38 -1.22
C THR A 13 -19.67 -2.92 -1.86
N GLU A 14 -20.80 -2.82 -1.16
CA GLU A 14 -22.08 -3.30 -1.65
C GLU A 14 -22.45 -2.63 -2.98
N GLY A 15 -22.81 -3.44 -3.98
CA GLY A 15 -23.18 -2.96 -5.31
C GLY A 15 -22.02 -2.59 -6.25
N PHE A 16 -20.78 -2.51 -5.75
CA PHE A 16 -19.61 -2.29 -6.62
C PHE A 16 -19.31 -3.54 -7.47
N LYS A 17 -19.13 -3.34 -8.77
CA LYS A 17 -18.72 -4.38 -9.72
C LYS A 17 -17.43 -3.96 -10.38
N VAL A 18 -16.43 -4.82 -10.31
CA VAL A 18 -15.16 -4.63 -11.01
C VAL A 18 -15.46 -4.55 -12.51
N GLY A 19 -14.88 -3.54 -13.16
CA GLY A 19 -15.04 -3.34 -14.60
C GLY A 19 -14.36 -4.43 -15.42
N GLU A 20 -14.60 -4.40 -16.73
CA GLU A 20 -13.89 -5.29 -17.66
C GLU A 20 -12.39 -4.97 -17.65
N LYS A 21 -11.55 -6.01 -17.61
CA LYS A 21 -10.10 -5.84 -17.72
C LYS A 21 -9.78 -5.38 -19.14
N LYS A 22 -8.93 -4.36 -19.24
CA LYS A 22 -8.36 -3.89 -20.50
C LYS A 22 -6.88 -3.63 -20.34
N THR A 23 -6.09 -4.02 -21.33
CA THR A 23 -4.65 -3.74 -21.36
C THR A 23 -4.40 -2.28 -21.71
N LEU A 24 -3.17 -1.81 -21.48
CA LEU A 24 -2.79 -0.46 -21.88
C LEU A 24 -2.97 -0.22 -23.40
N GLU A 25 -2.63 -1.22 -24.22
CA GLU A 25 -2.79 -1.15 -25.68
C GLU A 25 -4.26 -1.08 -26.10
N GLU A 26 -5.14 -1.83 -25.44
CA GLU A 26 -6.58 -1.74 -25.70
C GLU A 26 -7.14 -0.36 -25.35
N TYR A 27 -6.65 0.26 -24.25
CA TYR A 27 -7.00 1.63 -23.92
C TYR A 27 -6.48 2.65 -24.93
N GLN A 28 -5.34 2.38 -25.58
CA GLN A 28 -4.77 3.25 -26.61
C GLN A 28 -5.54 3.16 -27.93
N GLU A 29 -5.97 1.96 -28.32
CA GLU A 29 -6.73 1.74 -29.55
C GLU A 29 -8.18 2.25 -29.45
N LEU A 30 -8.78 2.22 -28.26
CA LEU A 30 -10.12 2.77 -28.05
C LEU A 30 -10.11 4.28 -28.40
N ASP A 31 -11.04 4.74 -29.23
CA ASP A 31 -11.24 6.17 -29.54
C ASP A 31 -9.97 6.90 -30.01
N LYS A 32 -9.04 6.20 -30.66
CA LYS A 32 -7.74 6.77 -31.08
C LYS A 32 -7.86 7.94 -32.06
N ASP A 33 -8.97 8.00 -32.80
CA ASP A 33 -9.25 9.06 -33.76
C ASP A 33 -9.91 10.29 -33.11
N ASP A 34 -10.24 10.24 -31.81
CA ASP A 34 -10.81 11.35 -31.05
C ASP A 34 -9.72 12.08 -30.24
N GLU A 35 -9.36 13.28 -30.69
CA GLU A 35 -8.32 14.10 -30.04
C GLU A 35 -8.65 14.43 -28.57
N ALA A 36 -9.93 14.63 -28.22
CA ALA A 36 -10.32 14.95 -26.85
C ALA A 36 -10.10 13.74 -25.94
N MET A 37 -10.44 12.55 -26.43
CA MET A 37 -10.20 11.29 -25.72
C MET A 37 -8.72 10.97 -25.56
N VAL A 38 -7.90 11.21 -26.59
CA VAL A 38 -6.44 11.04 -26.51
C VAL A 38 -5.84 11.98 -25.46
N ARG A 39 -6.23 13.26 -25.45
CA ARG A 39 -5.77 14.24 -24.45
C ARG A 39 -6.22 13.85 -23.04
N TRP A 40 -7.44 13.38 -22.89
CA TRP A 40 -7.96 12.90 -21.60
C TRP A 40 -7.17 11.69 -21.09
N LYS A 41 -6.91 10.67 -21.91
CA LYS A 41 -6.09 9.49 -21.53
C LYS A 41 -4.65 9.87 -21.18
N ALA A 42 -4.07 10.81 -21.91
CA ALA A 42 -2.75 11.35 -21.58
C ALA A 42 -2.75 12.06 -20.22
N SER A 43 -3.81 12.82 -19.90
CA SER A 43 -3.94 13.47 -18.59
C SER A 43 -4.07 12.47 -17.42
N LEU A 44 -4.55 11.25 -17.70
CA LEU A 44 -4.60 10.14 -16.73
C LEU A 44 -3.26 9.38 -16.62
N GLY A 45 -2.27 9.73 -17.44
CA GLY A 45 -0.94 9.09 -17.45
C GLY A 45 -0.83 7.83 -18.32
N LEU A 46 -1.87 7.45 -19.08
CA LEU A 46 -1.85 6.22 -19.90
C LEU A 46 -0.97 6.31 -21.15
N ASN A 47 -0.60 7.53 -21.56
CA ASN A 47 0.25 7.80 -22.74
C ASN A 47 1.37 8.79 -22.42
N ALA A 48 1.82 8.85 -21.17
CA ALA A 48 2.73 9.88 -20.69
C ALA A 48 4.13 9.31 -20.39
N GLY A 49 5.03 9.34 -21.37
CA GLY A 49 6.43 8.92 -21.22
C GLY A 49 6.67 7.45 -21.56
N ASN A 50 7.90 6.98 -21.33
CA ASN A 50 8.29 5.60 -21.63
C ASN A 50 8.04 4.69 -20.42
N PRO A 51 7.34 3.54 -20.58
CA PRO A 51 7.16 2.59 -19.49
C PRO A 51 8.51 2.12 -18.92
N ILE A 52 8.60 2.05 -17.58
CA ILE A 52 9.84 1.62 -16.89
C ILE A 52 9.82 0.14 -16.45
N GLY A 53 8.65 -0.49 -16.48
CA GLY A 53 8.50 -1.90 -16.12
C GLY A 53 9.21 -2.80 -17.14
N LYS A 54 9.99 -3.77 -16.65
CA LYS A 54 10.67 -4.76 -17.48
C LYS A 54 9.89 -6.06 -17.52
N ALA A 55 10.09 -6.83 -18.58
CA ALA A 55 9.51 -8.17 -18.68
C ALA A 55 9.88 -9.01 -17.44
N GLY A 56 8.87 -9.53 -16.74
CA GLY A 56 9.04 -10.30 -15.51
C GLY A 56 8.85 -9.50 -14.21
N ASP A 57 8.80 -8.16 -14.27
CA ASP A 57 8.47 -7.35 -13.09
C ASP A 57 7.01 -7.58 -12.65
N PRO A 58 6.70 -7.52 -11.34
CA PRO A 58 5.33 -7.63 -10.85
C PRO A 58 4.49 -6.43 -11.29
N LYS A 59 3.16 -6.59 -11.38
CA LYS A 59 2.24 -5.50 -11.74
C LYS A 59 2.33 -4.32 -10.77
N CYS A 60 2.45 -4.58 -9.48
CA CYS A 60 2.77 -3.56 -8.48
C CYS A 60 3.94 -4.02 -7.61
N LEU A 61 4.92 -3.12 -7.44
CA LEU A 61 6.05 -3.28 -6.54
C LEU A 61 5.92 -2.26 -5.42
N ILE A 62 5.60 -2.73 -4.21
CA ILE A 62 5.62 -1.89 -3.01
C ILE A 62 7.07 -1.69 -2.61
N LYS A 63 7.56 -0.44 -2.67
CA LYS A 63 8.96 -0.13 -2.42
C LYS A 63 9.23 0.13 -0.95
N SER A 64 8.44 0.98 -0.31
CA SER A 64 8.63 1.28 1.10
C SER A 64 7.37 1.75 1.79
N LEU A 65 7.34 1.56 3.10
CA LEU A 65 6.44 2.25 4.01
C LEU A 65 7.24 3.18 4.92
N ALA A 66 6.67 4.29 5.33
CA ALA A 66 7.27 5.18 6.30
C ALA A 66 6.24 5.62 7.33
N LEU A 67 6.60 5.53 8.60
CA LEU A 67 5.89 6.20 9.68
C LEU A 67 6.42 7.63 9.77
N ARG A 68 5.60 8.59 9.33
CA ARG A 68 5.90 10.02 9.33
C ARG A 68 5.35 10.63 10.61
N VAL A 69 6.21 11.22 11.42
CA VAL A 69 5.83 11.88 12.67
C VAL A 69 6.41 13.28 12.63
N GLU A 70 5.59 14.29 12.92
CA GLU A 70 6.05 15.67 12.92
C GLU A 70 7.19 15.88 13.92
N GLY A 71 8.23 16.60 13.51
CA GLY A 71 9.36 16.98 14.37
C GLY A 71 10.42 15.89 14.60
N ARG A 72 10.40 14.79 13.84
CA ARG A 72 11.47 13.78 13.84
C ARG A 72 11.68 13.15 12.47
N ASP A 73 12.78 12.41 12.34
CA ASP A 73 13.02 11.57 11.17
C ASP A 73 12.01 10.41 11.10
N ASP A 74 11.63 10.10 9.86
CA ASP A 74 10.73 9.01 9.53
C ASP A 74 11.29 7.66 9.94
N VAL A 75 10.41 6.77 10.38
CA VAL A 75 10.73 5.35 10.46
C VAL A 75 10.41 4.72 9.11
N LYS A 76 11.41 4.66 8.23
CA LYS A 76 11.27 4.06 6.90
C LYS A 76 11.55 2.55 6.94
N ILE A 77 10.66 1.81 6.30
CA ILE A 77 10.67 0.36 6.09
C ILE A 77 10.85 0.11 4.60
N GLU A 78 11.96 -0.52 4.22
CA GLU A 78 12.19 -0.97 2.85
C GLU A 78 11.49 -2.30 2.61
N LEU A 79 10.72 -2.40 1.53
CA LEU A 79 9.88 -3.54 1.18
C LEU A 79 10.23 -4.14 -0.20
N SER A 80 11.20 -3.55 -0.90
CA SER A 80 11.59 -3.96 -2.25
C SER A 80 12.30 -5.33 -2.33
N SER A 81 12.75 -5.90 -1.21
CA SER A 81 13.43 -7.21 -1.19
C SER A 81 12.83 -8.17 -0.16
N PRO A 82 12.75 -9.49 -0.45
CA PRO A 82 12.25 -10.48 0.50
C PRO A 82 13.00 -10.50 1.84
N GLU A 83 14.31 -10.26 1.80
CA GLU A 83 15.17 -10.23 3.00
C GLU A 83 14.78 -9.06 3.90
N ALA A 84 14.60 -7.86 3.32
CA ALA A 84 14.18 -6.68 4.06
C ALA A 84 12.83 -6.91 4.75
N VAL A 85 11.91 -7.60 4.07
CA VAL A 85 10.58 -7.94 4.60
C VAL A 85 10.65 -8.94 5.76
N GLN A 86 11.48 -9.98 5.66
CA GLN A 86 11.59 -11.02 6.71
C GLN A 86 12.18 -10.49 8.03
N GLU A 87 13.05 -9.46 7.96
CA GLU A 87 13.66 -8.90 9.16
C GLU A 87 12.69 -8.05 10.01
N LEU A 88 11.58 -7.55 9.44
CA LEU A 88 10.67 -6.61 10.10
C LEU A 88 9.98 -7.19 11.33
N LYS A 89 9.74 -8.51 11.35
CA LYS A 89 9.17 -9.20 12.50
C LYS A 89 10.17 -9.29 13.66
N ASN A 90 11.46 -9.28 13.37
CA ASN A 90 12.54 -9.46 14.34
C ASN A 90 13.12 -8.13 14.84
N LYS A 91 12.85 -7.02 14.14
CA LYS A 91 13.33 -5.67 14.47
C LYS A 91 12.15 -4.75 14.79
N PRO A 92 11.57 -4.84 16.00
CA PRO A 92 10.42 -4.02 16.34
C PRO A 92 10.77 -2.53 16.41
N PHE A 93 9.93 -1.70 15.82
CA PHE A 93 10.07 -0.24 15.88
C PHE A 93 9.41 0.32 17.14
N THR A 94 9.95 1.42 17.67
CA THR A 94 9.34 2.12 18.81
C THR A 94 8.40 3.22 18.33
N ILE A 95 7.19 3.23 18.85
CA ILE A 95 6.19 4.28 18.64
C ILE A 95 5.86 4.91 19.99
N LYS A 96 6.04 6.24 20.10
CA LYS A 96 5.66 6.97 21.31
C LYS A 96 4.14 7.00 21.45
N GLU A 97 3.64 6.73 22.65
CA GLU A 97 2.23 6.79 22.97
C GLU A 97 1.66 8.21 22.75
N GLY A 98 0.47 8.32 22.17
CA GLY A 98 -0.14 9.61 21.82
C GLY A 98 0.56 10.37 20.67
N ALA A 99 1.54 9.76 20.00
CA ALA A 99 2.13 10.36 18.82
C ALA A 99 1.14 10.34 17.66
N LYS A 100 1.00 11.49 17.01
CA LYS A 100 0.31 11.62 15.72
C LYS A 100 1.26 11.23 14.60
N PHE A 101 0.79 10.40 13.68
CA PHE A 101 1.59 9.92 12.57
C PHE A 101 0.76 9.78 11.29
N HIS A 102 1.46 9.83 10.16
CA HIS A 102 0.93 9.40 8.87
C HIS A 102 1.73 8.21 8.38
N ILE A 103 1.04 7.23 7.80
CA ILE A 103 1.70 6.20 7.01
C ILE A 103 1.86 6.72 5.60
N GLN A 104 3.09 6.71 5.09
CA GLN A 104 3.39 6.99 3.70
C GLN A 104 3.81 5.71 3.01
N VAL A 105 3.21 5.38 1.87
CA VAL A 105 3.62 4.27 1.01
C VAL A 105 4.21 4.81 -0.29
N VAL A 106 5.31 4.20 -0.72
CA VAL A 106 5.93 4.42 -2.03
C VAL A 106 5.88 3.11 -2.81
N PHE A 107 5.36 3.15 -4.02
CA PHE A 107 5.19 1.97 -4.86
C PHE A 107 5.35 2.31 -6.34
N GLN A 108 5.57 1.27 -7.14
CA GLN A 108 5.67 1.34 -8.59
C GLN A 108 4.61 0.42 -9.21
N VAL A 109 3.95 0.90 -10.25
CA VAL A 109 3.00 0.17 -11.07
C VAL A 109 3.65 -0.07 -12.43
N ASN A 110 3.59 -1.31 -12.90
CA ASN A 110 4.19 -1.75 -14.15
C ASN A 110 3.09 -2.26 -15.09
N HIS A 111 3.43 -2.43 -16.36
CA HIS A 111 2.65 -3.08 -17.43
C HIS A 111 1.27 -2.46 -17.70
N ASP A 112 0.31 -2.63 -16.79
CA ASP A 112 -1.09 -2.27 -16.96
C ASP A 112 -1.62 -1.39 -15.83
N VAL A 113 -2.81 -0.81 -16.06
CA VAL A 113 -3.55 -0.07 -15.02
C VAL A 113 -3.78 -0.95 -13.80
N LEU A 114 -3.37 -0.45 -12.64
CA LEU A 114 -3.66 -1.04 -11.34
C LEU A 114 -4.97 -0.46 -10.83
N SER A 115 -6.02 -1.28 -10.77
CA SER A 115 -7.36 -0.85 -10.37
C SER A 115 -7.63 -1.12 -8.90
N GLY A 116 -7.93 -0.08 -8.14
CA GLY A 116 -8.38 -0.20 -6.75
C GLY A 116 -7.38 -0.84 -5.80
N LEU A 117 -6.12 -0.38 -5.83
CA LEU A 117 -5.12 -0.76 -4.83
C LEU A 117 -5.64 -0.38 -3.43
N LYS A 118 -5.59 -1.34 -2.51
CA LYS A 118 -6.01 -1.24 -1.12
C LYS A 118 -4.88 -1.69 -0.22
N TYR A 119 -4.83 -1.07 0.96
CA TYR A 119 -3.97 -1.47 2.06
C TYR A 119 -4.85 -1.98 3.20
N LEU A 120 -4.52 -3.18 3.69
CA LEU A 120 -5.13 -3.75 4.88
C LEU A 120 -4.07 -3.94 5.95
N GLN A 121 -4.45 -3.66 7.19
CA GLN A 121 -3.64 -3.94 8.35
C GLN A 121 -4.46 -4.64 9.42
N VAL A 122 -3.87 -5.64 10.05
CA VAL A 122 -4.40 -6.27 11.26
C VAL A 122 -3.36 -6.19 12.34
N VAL A 123 -3.70 -5.56 13.46
CA VAL A 123 -2.82 -5.45 14.62
C VAL A 123 -3.27 -6.42 15.71
N LYS A 124 -2.33 -7.22 16.22
CA LYS A 124 -2.55 -8.18 17.30
C LYS A 124 -1.63 -7.87 18.49
N ARG A 125 -2.18 -8.00 19.69
CA ARG A 125 -1.43 -7.93 20.96
C ARG A 125 -1.60 -9.23 21.72
N LYS A 126 -0.48 -9.89 22.04
CA LYS A 126 -0.48 -11.23 22.67
C LYS A 126 -1.39 -12.24 21.94
N GLY A 127 -1.40 -12.18 20.60
CA GLY A 127 -2.21 -13.05 19.74
C GLY A 127 -3.67 -12.61 19.54
N ILE A 128 -4.16 -11.62 20.31
CA ILE A 128 -5.53 -11.13 20.22
C ILE A 128 -5.59 -9.95 19.26
N ARG A 129 -6.51 -9.96 18.28
CA ARG A 129 -6.75 -8.83 17.37
C ARG A 129 -7.25 -7.60 18.15
N VAL A 130 -6.54 -6.48 17.99
CA VAL A 130 -6.86 -5.19 18.63
C VAL A 130 -7.25 -4.11 17.64
N SER A 131 -6.80 -4.20 16.37
CA SER A 131 -7.26 -3.33 15.30
C SER A 131 -7.33 -4.08 13.97
N LYS A 132 -8.20 -3.59 13.08
CA LYS A 132 -8.22 -3.92 11.66
C LYS A 132 -8.54 -2.63 10.90
N ASP A 133 -7.66 -2.26 10.00
CA ASP A 133 -7.75 -1.02 9.23
C ASP A 133 -7.66 -1.36 7.73
N GLU A 134 -8.44 -0.65 6.92
CA GLU A 134 -8.51 -0.83 5.47
C GLU A 134 -8.57 0.54 4.80
N GLU A 135 -7.63 0.82 3.90
CA GLU A 135 -7.51 2.09 3.19
C GLU A 135 -7.51 1.86 1.67
N MET A 136 -8.36 2.60 0.96
CA MET A 136 -8.39 2.60 -0.51
C MET A 136 -7.39 3.63 -1.05
N LEU A 137 -6.33 3.16 -1.72
CA LEU A 137 -5.31 4.03 -2.30
C LEU A 137 -5.73 4.56 -3.68
N GLY A 138 -6.54 3.77 -4.40
CA GLY A 138 -7.15 4.14 -5.68
C GLY A 138 -6.61 3.37 -6.88
N SER A 139 -6.81 3.92 -8.08
CA SER A 139 -6.34 3.34 -9.34
C SER A 139 -5.19 4.14 -9.94
N PHE A 140 -4.25 3.45 -10.57
CA PHE A 140 -2.98 4.02 -11.00
C PHE A 140 -2.58 3.54 -12.40
N ALA A 141 -2.15 4.47 -13.24
CA ALA A 141 -1.53 4.14 -14.53
C ALA A 141 -0.12 3.54 -14.31
N PRO A 142 0.40 2.76 -15.27
CA PRO A 142 1.80 2.34 -15.26
C PRO A 142 2.76 3.51 -15.08
N ASN A 143 3.80 3.31 -14.28
CA ASN A 143 4.85 4.30 -14.10
C ASN A 143 5.73 4.41 -15.35
N THR A 144 6.24 5.61 -15.57
CA THR A 144 7.10 5.95 -16.70
C THR A 144 8.35 6.67 -16.23
N ASP A 145 9.28 6.94 -17.15
CA ASP A 145 10.48 7.73 -16.90
C ASP A 145 10.18 9.12 -16.31
N GLN A 146 9.04 9.72 -16.66
CA GLN A 146 8.58 11.00 -16.12
C GLN A 146 8.00 10.89 -14.70
N LYS A 147 7.38 9.75 -14.38
CA LYS A 147 6.79 9.48 -13.07
C LYS A 147 7.15 8.06 -12.64
N PRO A 148 8.33 7.87 -12.02
CA PRO A 148 8.86 6.52 -11.76
C PRO A 148 8.26 5.82 -10.55
N VAL A 149 7.58 6.56 -9.65
CA VAL A 149 6.90 6.02 -8.47
C VAL A 149 5.64 6.81 -8.15
N TYR A 150 4.75 6.18 -7.39
CA TYR A 150 3.66 6.83 -6.68
C TYR A 150 3.98 6.91 -5.19
N THR A 151 3.56 8.01 -4.58
CA THR A 151 3.57 8.21 -3.13
C THR A 151 2.15 8.48 -2.66
N LYS A 152 1.71 7.78 -1.61
CA LYS A 152 0.42 8.01 -0.96
C LYS A 152 0.62 8.15 0.53
N GLU A 153 -0.03 9.15 1.11
CA GLU A 153 -0.09 9.38 2.54
C GLU A 153 -1.49 9.05 3.02
N PHE A 154 -1.58 8.29 4.10
CA PHE A 154 -2.84 7.91 4.71
C PHE A 154 -3.31 9.03 5.67
N ALA A 155 -4.55 8.89 6.15
CA ALA A 155 -5.08 9.78 7.17
C ALA A 155 -4.16 9.85 8.40
N GLU A 156 -4.19 10.98 9.11
CA GLU A 156 -3.50 11.09 10.39
C GLU A 156 -4.10 10.10 11.38
N GLU A 157 -3.25 9.34 12.04
CA GLU A 157 -3.61 8.45 13.12
C GLU A 157 -2.89 8.85 14.41
N GLU A 158 -3.46 8.49 15.56
CA GLU A 158 -2.85 8.70 16.87
C GLU A 158 -2.55 7.36 17.55
N ALA A 159 -1.30 7.17 17.97
CA ALA A 159 -0.90 5.96 18.68
C ALA A 159 -1.63 5.87 20.04
N PRO A 160 -2.19 4.72 20.42
CA PRO A 160 -2.95 4.60 21.65
C PRO A 160 -2.07 4.88 22.88
N SER A 161 -2.66 5.50 23.90
CA SER A 161 -1.96 5.98 25.09
C SER A 161 -2.43 5.33 26.39
N GLY A 162 -1.56 5.39 27.39
CA GLY A 162 -1.83 4.90 28.74
C GLY A 162 -1.12 3.59 29.06
N MET A 163 -1.05 3.30 30.36
CA MET A 163 -0.32 2.12 30.88
C MET A 163 -0.81 0.80 30.28
N LEU A 164 -2.11 0.70 29.98
CA LEU A 164 -2.67 -0.47 29.34
C LEU A 164 -2.33 -0.56 27.87
N ALA A 165 -2.12 0.53 27.13
CA ALA A 165 -1.79 0.52 25.71
C ALA A 165 -0.30 0.27 25.43
N ARG A 166 0.59 0.55 26.39
CA ARG A 166 2.04 0.32 26.22
C ARG A 166 2.39 -1.18 26.12
N GLY A 167 3.37 -1.52 25.28
CA GLY A 167 3.86 -2.89 25.09
C GLY A 167 4.06 -3.28 23.62
N SER A 168 4.31 -4.55 23.37
CA SER A 168 4.63 -5.09 22.05
C SER A 168 3.39 -5.53 21.27
N TYR A 169 3.41 -5.24 19.97
CA TYR A 169 2.37 -5.52 18.99
C TYR A 169 2.97 -6.22 17.78
N ASN A 170 2.17 -7.08 17.16
CA ASN A 170 2.47 -7.66 15.86
C ASN A 170 1.41 -7.17 14.87
N ALA A 171 1.84 -6.71 13.72
CA ALA A 171 0.97 -6.32 12.63
C ALA A 171 1.19 -7.24 11.43
N VAL A 172 0.10 -7.50 10.70
CA VAL A 172 0.17 -8.09 9.37
C VAL A 172 -0.43 -7.09 8.40
N SER A 173 0.33 -6.75 7.38
CA SER A 173 -0.03 -5.78 6.35
C SER A 173 -0.17 -6.48 5.01
N ARG A 174 -1.21 -6.14 4.24
CA ARG A 174 -1.49 -6.71 2.93
C ARG A 174 -1.86 -5.62 1.93
N PHE A 175 -1.22 -5.62 0.78
CA PHE A 175 -1.59 -4.83 -0.38
C PHE A 175 -2.28 -5.73 -1.40
N LEU A 176 -3.48 -5.36 -1.80
CA LEU A 176 -4.25 -6.07 -2.83
C LEU A 176 -5.03 -5.10 -3.71
N ASP A 177 -5.53 -5.57 -4.84
CA ASP A 177 -6.33 -4.77 -5.77
C ASP A 177 -7.77 -5.28 -5.91
N ASP A 178 -8.55 -4.64 -6.78
CA ASP A 178 -9.95 -5.04 -7.04
C ASP A 178 -10.06 -6.43 -7.71
N ASP A 179 -8.97 -6.96 -8.28
CA ASP A 179 -8.88 -8.32 -8.83
C ASP A 179 -8.58 -9.37 -7.73
N ASP A 180 -8.55 -8.97 -6.46
CA ASP A 180 -8.14 -9.77 -5.30
C ASP A 180 -6.70 -10.31 -5.41
N HIS A 181 -5.88 -9.68 -6.26
CA HIS A 181 -4.48 -10.03 -6.41
C HIS A 181 -3.68 -9.41 -5.27
N THR A 182 -2.95 -10.24 -4.53
CA THR A 182 -2.06 -9.76 -3.46
C THR A 182 -0.71 -9.36 -4.05
N HIS A 183 -0.37 -8.08 -3.95
CA HIS A 183 0.90 -7.53 -4.43
C HIS A 183 2.02 -7.69 -3.40
N LEU A 184 1.69 -7.55 -2.11
CA LEU A 184 2.62 -7.79 -1.01
C LEU A 184 1.85 -8.13 0.27
N MET A 185 2.35 -9.12 1.02
CA MET A 185 1.87 -9.40 2.38
C MET A 185 3.07 -9.64 3.28
N PHE A 186 3.08 -8.99 4.44
CA PHE A 186 4.20 -9.09 5.36
C PHE A 186 3.78 -8.89 6.82
N GLU A 187 4.58 -9.46 7.71
CA GLU A 187 4.43 -9.33 9.15
C GLU A 187 5.51 -8.41 9.69
N TRP A 188 5.16 -7.58 10.66
CA TRP A 188 6.10 -6.69 11.33
C TRP A 188 5.71 -6.49 12.80
N ALA A 189 6.68 -6.06 13.59
CA ALA A 189 6.48 -5.83 15.01
C ALA A 189 6.75 -4.36 15.36
N PHE A 190 6.07 -3.88 16.40
CA PHE A 190 6.35 -2.56 16.97
C PHE A 190 6.04 -2.56 18.47
N GLN A 191 6.54 -1.56 19.18
CA GLN A 191 6.31 -1.36 20.60
C GLN A 191 5.78 0.04 20.85
N ILE A 192 4.78 0.15 21.70
CA ILE A 192 4.27 1.43 22.19
C ILE A 192 4.87 1.71 23.56
N THR A 193 5.54 2.86 23.67
CA THR A 193 6.33 3.28 24.84
C THR A 193 6.04 4.73 25.21
N LYS A 194 6.50 5.16 26.39
CA LYS A 194 6.38 6.57 26.80
C LYS A 194 7.24 7.52 25.98
N GLU A 195 8.42 7.04 25.61
CA GLU A 195 9.43 7.78 24.85
C GLU A 195 9.83 6.96 23.64
N TRP A 196 10.35 7.65 22.63
CA TRP A 196 10.83 7.05 21.39
C TRP A 196 12.03 6.12 21.57
#